data_AF-A0A7G2IY22-F1
#
_entry.id   AF-A0A7G2IY22-F1
#
_cell.length_a   1.000
_cell.length_b   1.000
_cell.length_c   1.000
_cell.angle_alpha   90.00
_cell.angle_beta   90.00
_cell.angle_gamma   90.00
#
_symmetry.space_group_name_H-M   'P 1'
#
loop_
_entity.id
_entity.type
_entity.pdbx_description
1 polymer ?
#
loop_
_entity_poly.entity_id
_entity_poly.type
_entity_poly.pdbx_seq_one_letter_code
_entity_poly.pdbx_strand_id
1 'polypeptide(L)'
;MAPFLTLAYRYEETRNPAYLPWLDSWAEWAMHEMPRTEFGGMQHITLAEENHQQMWDDTLMMTVLPLAKIGKLLNRPDYIEEATYQFLLHVQNLMDKDTGLWFHGWSYEGNHNFANARWARGNSWLTIVIPDFLELLDLPENNAVHRYLVQVLNAQIAALAKCQDESGLWHTLLDDPQSYLEASATAGFAYGILKAVRKRYVGQEYTLVAEKAIRGIVQHISPEGELLHTSFGTGMGHNLDFYRNIPRTSMPYGQAMAMLCLTEYLRKYF
;
A
#
# COMPACT_ATOMS: atom_id res chain seq x y z
N MET A 1 -1.02 4.39 -14.13
CA MET A 1 -0.35 5.32 -13.19
C MET A 1 0.87 4.70 -12.49
N ALA A 2 0.79 3.52 -11.88
CA ALA A 2 1.87 2.97 -11.05
C ALA A 2 3.30 2.97 -11.65
N PRO A 3 3.53 2.60 -12.93
CA PRO A 3 4.88 2.62 -13.51
C PRO A 3 5.55 3.99 -13.53
N PHE A 4 4.77 5.08 -13.49
CA PHE A 4 5.30 6.44 -13.54
C PHE A 4 6.02 6.87 -12.27
N LEU A 5 5.82 6.17 -11.14
CA LEU A 5 6.67 6.35 -9.96
C LEU A 5 8.14 6.04 -10.29
N THR A 6 8.38 4.88 -10.90
CA THR A 6 9.73 4.47 -11.31
C THR A 6 10.25 5.36 -12.44
N LEU A 7 9.41 5.70 -13.43
CA LEU A 7 9.82 6.60 -14.51
C LEU A 7 10.27 7.97 -13.99
N ALA A 8 9.60 8.50 -12.97
CA ALA A 8 9.97 9.76 -12.33
C ALA A 8 11.38 9.68 -11.70
N TYR A 9 11.69 8.61 -10.96
CA TYR A 9 13.05 8.39 -10.45
C TYR A 9 14.07 8.26 -11.59
N ARG A 10 13.75 7.53 -12.67
CA ARG A 10 14.64 7.42 -13.84
C ARG A 10 14.86 8.76 -14.54
N TYR A 11 13.84 9.61 -14.64
CA TYR A 11 13.99 10.95 -15.21
C TYR A 11 14.84 11.86 -14.33
N GLU A 12 14.69 11.78 -13.01
CA GLU A 12 15.51 12.54 -12.05
C GLU A 12 17.00 12.25 -12.21
N GLU A 13 17.36 10.97 -12.40
CA GLU A 13 18.74 10.53 -12.60
C GLU A 13 19.28 10.83 -13.99
N THR A 14 18.52 10.52 -15.04
CA THR A 14 19.01 10.55 -16.43
C THR A 14 18.78 11.86 -17.15
N ARG A 15 17.81 12.65 -16.69
CA ARG A 15 17.30 13.86 -17.37
C ARG A 15 16.93 13.64 -18.84
N ASN A 16 16.54 12.41 -19.21
CA ASN A 16 16.13 12.09 -20.57
C ASN A 16 14.84 12.86 -20.93
N PRO A 17 14.88 13.83 -21.86
CA PRO A 17 13.73 14.67 -22.17
C PRO A 17 12.56 13.88 -22.77
N ALA A 18 12.81 12.68 -23.32
CA ALA A 18 11.76 11.82 -23.85
C ALA A 18 10.78 11.31 -22.77
N TYR A 19 11.16 11.34 -21.49
CA TYR A 19 10.29 10.90 -20.39
C TYR A 19 9.32 11.99 -19.92
N LEU A 20 9.67 13.27 -20.13
CA LEU A 20 8.90 14.39 -19.59
C LEU A 20 7.44 14.42 -20.07
N PRO A 21 7.13 14.24 -21.37
CA PRO A 21 5.73 14.26 -21.84
C PRO A 21 4.87 13.17 -21.21
N TRP A 22 5.46 12.02 -20.87
CA TRP A 22 4.75 10.93 -20.22
C TRP A 22 4.44 11.23 -18.76
N LEU A 23 5.39 11.82 -18.02
CA LEU A 23 5.18 12.22 -16.64
C LEU A 23 4.11 13.31 -16.54
N ASP A 24 4.18 14.30 -17.41
CA ASP A 24 3.24 15.42 -17.46
C ASP A 24 1.83 14.94 -17.80
N SER A 25 1.67 14.21 -18.91
CA SER A 25 0.36 13.73 -19.36
C SER A 25 -0.36 12.85 -18.32
N TRP A 26 0.36 11.94 -17.66
CA TRP A 26 -0.27 11.04 -16.69
C TRP A 26 -0.57 11.71 -15.35
N ALA A 27 0.24 12.69 -14.93
CA ALA A 27 -0.05 13.47 -13.74
C ALA A 27 -1.25 14.42 -13.96
N GLU A 28 -1.31 15.10 -15.11
CA GLU A 28 -2.46 15.94 -15.49
C GLU A 28 -3.75 15.12 -15.59
N TRP A 29 -3.71 13.92 -16.18
CA TRP A 29 -4.84 12.99 -16.16
C TRP A 29 -5.28 12.67 -14.72
N ALA A 30 -4.34 12.33 -13.83
CA ALA A 30 -4.67 12.00 -12.44
C ALA A 30 -5.30 13.19 -11.69
N MET A 31 -4.90 14.42 -12.02
CA MET A 31 -5.41 15.65 -11.41
C MET A 31 -6.79 16.07 -11.93
N HIS A 32 -7.03 15.93 -13.23
CA HIS A 32 -8.14 16.65 -13.88
C HIS A 32 -9.13 15.75 -14.64
N GLU A 33 -8.74 14.53 -14.99
CA GLU A 33 -9.57 13.64 -15.80
C GLU A 33 -9.97 12.34 -15.08
N MET A 34 -9.13 11.86 -14.17
CA MET A 34 -9.43 10.67 -13.38
C MET A 34 -10.72 10.91 -12.57
N PRO A 35 -11.76 10.05 -12.70
CA PRO A 35 -13.03 10.25 -12.04
C PRO A 35 -12.90 10.43 -10.53
N ARG A 36 -13.78 11.26 -9.97
CA ARG A 36 -13.82 11.59 -8.56
C ARG A 36 -15.11 11.10 -7.91
N THR A 37 -15.01 10.55 -6.71
CA THR A 37 -16.13 10.26 -5.84
C THR A 37 -16.64 11.55 -5.18
N GLU A 38 -17.69 11.43 -4.36
CA GLU A 38 -18.04 12.49 -3.41
C GLU A 38 -16.82 12.93 -2.60
N PHE A 39 -16.82 14.21 -2.23
CA PHE A 39 -15.71 14.88 -1.55
C PHE A 39 -14.38 14.87 -2.31
N GLY A 40 -14.38 14.57 -3.61
CA GLY A 40 -13.18 14.66 -4.45
C GLY A 40 -12.20 13.50 -4.26
N GLY A 41 -12.63 12.36 -3.72
CA GLY A 41 -11.79 11.17 -3.64
C GLY A 41 -11.47 10.61 -5.03
N MET A 42 -10.24 10.13 -5.23
CA MET A 42 -9.88 9.42 -6.47
C MET A 42 -10.67 8.11 -6.57
N GLN A 43 -11.55 8.00 -7.57
CA GLN A 43 -12.34 6.80 -7.79
C GLN A 43 -11.46 5.64 -8.29
N HIS A 44 -11.66 4.44 -7.73
CA HIS A 44 -10.87 3.28 -8.10
C HIS A 44 -11.31 2.68 -9.44
N ILE A 45 -10.98 3.34 -10.55
CA ILE A 45 -11.27 2.81 -11.90
C ILE A 45 -10.27 1.70 -12.27
N THR A 46 -10.77 0.60 -12.83
CA THR A 46 -9.93 -0.43 -13.44
C THR A 46 -10.12 -0.43 -14.96
N LEU A 47 -9.40 -1.29 -15.67
CA LEU A 47 -9.60 -1.44 -17.12
C LEU A 47 -11.01 -1.95 -17.47
N ALA A 48 -11.62 -2.74 -16.57
CA ALA A 48 -12.87 -3.44 -16.83
C ALA A 48 -14.09 -2.77 -16.17
N GLU A 49 -13.88 -2.04 -15.07
CA GLU A 49 -14.97 -1.56 -14.22
C GLU A 49 -14.75 -0.11 -13.82
N GLU A 50 -15.83 0.68 -13.89
CA GLU A 50 -15.84 2.07 -13.44
C GLU A 50 -15.74 2.17 -11.91
N ASN A 51 -16.30 1.21 -11.16
CA ASN A 51 -16.38 1.24 -9.69
C ASN A 51 -16.90 2.60 -9.18
N HIS A 52 -18.07 2.99 -9.69
CA HIS A 52 -18.70 4.26 -9.42
C HIS A 52 -18.77 4.55 -7.91
N GLN A 53 -18.33 5.73 -7.49
CA GLN A 53 -18.31 6.17 -6.08
C GLN A 53 -17.45 5.32 -5.11
N GLN A 54 -16.53 4.51 -5.61
CA GLN A 54 -15.70 3.64 -4.77
C GLN A 54 -14.26 4.13 -4.61
N MET A 55 -13.75 3.99 -3.39
CA MET A 55 -12.34 4.21 -3.04
C MET A 55 -11.77 2.93 -2.45
N TRP A 56 -10.62 2.48 -2.95
CA TRP A 56 -9.97 1.22 -2.52
C TRP A 56 -8.57 1.50 -1.97
N ASP A 57 -8.06 0.56 -1.17
CA ASP A 57 -6.79 0.70 -0.45
C ASP A 57 -5.56 0.93 -1.35
N ASP A 58 -5.50 0.26 -2.49
CA ASP A 58 -4.34 0.27 -3.39
C ASP A 58 -4.21 1.56 -4.20
N THR A 59 -5.27 2.38 -4.30
CA THR A 59 -5.25 3.70 -4.99
C THR A 59 -4.08 4.58 -4.52
N LEU A 60 -3.80 4.58 -3.21
CA LEU A 60 -2.72 5.38 -2.64
C LEU A 60 -1.35 4.99 -3.21
N MET A 61 -1.09 3.68 -3.31
CA MET A 61 0.17 3.17 -3.86
C MET A 61 0.23 3.30 -5.38
N MET A 62 -0.86 2.95 -6.07
CA MET A 62 -0.85 2.79 -7.52
C MET A 62 -0.98 4.12 -8.27
N THR A 63 -1.54 5.16 -7.64
CA THR A 63 -1.80 6.45 -8.30
C THR A 63 -1.26 7.63 -7.51
N VAL A 64 -1.56 7.71 -6.22
CA VAL A 64 -1.29 8.91 -5.42
C VAL A 64 0.21 9.12 -5.16
N LEU A 65 0.94 8.06 -4.80
CA LEU A 65 2.40 8.15 -4.63
C LEU A 65 3.14 8.53 -5.93
N PRO A 66 2.83 7.94 -7.11
CA PRO A 66 3.32 8.44 -8.39
C PRO A 66 3.05 9.93 -8.61
N LEU A 67 1.80 10.40 -8.38
CA LEU A 67 1.42 11.81 -8.55
C LEU A 67 2.27 12.73 -7.66
N ALA A 68 2.40 12.38 -6.37
CA ALA A 68 3.22 13.15 -5.44
C ALA A 68 4.69 13.22 -5.86
N LYS A 69 5.26 12.10 -6.35
CA LYS A 69 6.66 12.06 -6.80
C LYS A 69 6.87 12.93 -8.03
N ILE A 70 5.94 12.89 -8.99
CA ILE A 70 5.98 13.76 -10.17
C ILE A 70 5.85 15.22 -9.75
N GLY A 71 4.94 15.52 -8.82
CA GLY A 71 4.75 16.85 -8.24
C GLY A 71 6.04 17.43 -7.67
N LYS A 72 6.72 16.66 -6.82
CA LYS A 72 8.02 17.06 -6.25
C LYS A 72 9.10 17.23 -7.33
N LEU A 73 9.14 16.33 -8.32
CA LEU A 73 10.17 16.32 -9.36
C LEU A 73 10.02 17.49 -10.35
N LEU A 74 8.79 17.87 -10.68
CA LEU A 74 8.48 18.92 -11.66
C LEU A 74 8.15 20.27 -11.01
N ASN A 75 8.29 20.39 -9.68
CA ASN A 75 7.93 21.57 -8.89
C ASN A 75 6.46 22.01 -9.08
N ARG A 76 5.55 21.03 -9.01
CA ARG A 76 4.08 21.20 -9.07
C ARG A 76 3.48 20.96 -7.68
N PRO A 77 3.40 21.99 -6.81
CA PRO A 77 2.92 21.84 -5.44
C PRO A 77 1.44 21.43 -5.36
N ASP A 78 0.64 21.81 -6.35
CA ASP A 78 -0.77 21.40 -6.51
C ASP A 78 -0.93 19.87 -6.51
N TYR A 79 0.00 19.14 -7.11
CA TYR A 79 -0.03 17.67 -7.12
C TYR A 79 0.25 17.08 -5.73
N ILE A 80 1.10 17.75 -4.95
CA ILE A 80 1.45 17.33 -3.59
C ILE A 80 0.28 17.59 -2.63
N GLU A 81 -0.40 18.73 -2.79
CA GLU A 81 -1.59 19.09 -2.03
C GLU A 81 -2.73 18.09 -2.29
N GLU A 82 -3.01 17.79 -3.57
CA GLU A 82 -3.99 16.76 -3.95
C GLU A 82 -3.61 15.40 -3.36
N ALA A 83 -2.36 14.97 -3.52
CA ALA A 83 -1.91 13.71 -2.97
C ALA A 83 -2.10 13.64 -1.44
N THR A 84 -1.74 14.71 -0.73
CA THR A 84 -1.92 14.81 0.72
C THR A 84 -3.39 14.70 1.11
N TYR A 85 -4.27 15.39 0.38
CA TYR A 85 -5.72 15.29 0.59
C TYR A 85 -6.23 13.86 0.39
N GLN A 86 -5.79 13.18 -0.67
CA GLN A 86 -6.17 11.79 -0.92
C GLN A 86 -5.75 10.86 0.22
N PHE A 87 -4.56 11.02 0.79
CA PHE A 87 -4.15 10.25 1.98
C PHE A 87 -5.13 10.45 3.15
N LEU A 88 -5.49 11.69 3.46
CA LEU A 88 -6.40 11.99 4.56
C LEU A 88 -7.80 11.41 4.33
N LEU A 89 -8.33 11.52 3.10
CA LEU A 89 -9.65 11.03 2.75
C LEU A 89 -9.71 9.49 2.71
N HIS A 90 -8.66 8.83 2.23
CA HIS A 90 -8.59 7.36 2.29
C HIS A 90 -8.52 6.86 3.74
N VAL A 91 -7.76 7.53 4.63
CA VAL A 91 -7.79 7.20 6.07
C VAL A 91 -9.22 7.34 6.62
N GLN A 92 -9.89 8.45 6.32
CA GLN A 92 -11.26 8.71 6.81
C GLN A 92 -12.24 7.59 6.45
N ASN A 93 -12.15 7.09 5.22
CA ASN A 93 -13.16 6.19 4.66
C ASN A 93 -12.82 4.70 4.80
N LEU A 94 -11.53 4.34 4.92
CA LEU A 94 -11.08 2.95 4.87
C LEU A 94 -10.48 2.45 6.19
N MET A 95 -9.92 3.33 7.03
CA MET A 95 -9.31 2.89 8.28
C MET A 95 -10.39 2.53 9.31
N ASP A 96 -10.31 1.31 9.84
CA ASP A 96 -11.12 0.87 10.94
C ASP A 96 -10.50 1.29 12.29
N LYS A 97 -11.11 2.28 12.92
CA LYS A 97 -10.67 2.82 14.22
C LYS A 97 -10.70 1.80 15.36
N ASP A 98 -11.52 0.74 15.25
CA ASP A 98 -11.67 -0.23 16.34
C ASP A 98 -10.48 -1.19 16.41
N THR A 99 -9.87 -1.50 15.25
CA THR A 99 -8.74 -2.43 15.16
C THR A 99 -7.41 -1.76 14.82
N GLY A 100 -7.43 -0.62 14.13
CA GLY A 100 -6.26 0.00 13.50
C GLY A 100 -5.91 -0.58 12.12
N LEU A 101 -6.66 -1.58 11.65
CA LEU A 101 -6.56 -2.14 10.30
C LEU A 101 -7.46 -1.37 9.33
N TRP A 102 -7.46 -1.78 8.07
CA TRP A 102 -8.18 -1.10 7.00
C TRP A 102 -9.16 -2.05 6.33
N PHE A 103 -10.32 -1.53 5.94
CA PHE A 103 -11.21 -2.21 5.02
C PHE A 103 -10.72 -2.06 3.59
N HIS A 104 -10.96 -3.09 2.76
CA HIS A 104 -10.52 -3.10 1.36
C HIS A 104 -11.07 -1.92 0.54
N GLY A 105 -12.33 -1.54 0.79
CA GLY A 105 -12.96 -0.46 0.03
C GLY A 105 -14.07 0.27 0.78
N TRP A 106 -14.45 1.40 0.19
CA TRP A 106 -15.54 2.27 0.60
C TRP A 106 -16.41 2.60 -0.61
N SER A 107 -17.72 2.67 -0.42
CA SER A 107 -18.68 3.17 -1.39
C SER A 107 -19.47 4.33 -0.80
N TYR A 108 -19.47 5.48 -1.48
CA TYR A 108 -20.40 6.57 -1.15
C TYR A 108 -21.85 6.24 -1.55
N GLU A 109 -22.05 5.35 -2.53
CA GLU A 109 -23.35 4.74 -2.72
C GLU A 109 -23.66 3.81 -1.54
N GLY A 110 -24.58 4.26 -0.68
CA GLY A 110 -24.98 3.53 0.53
C GLY A 110 -24.06 3.71 1.74
N ASN A 111 -22.95 4.45 1.60
CA ASN A 111 -22.02 4.79 2.69
C ASN A 111 -21.57 3.57 3.52
N HIS A 112 -20.92 2.60 2.86
CA HIS A 112 -20.53 1.34 3.49
C HIS A 112 -19.17 0.81 3.00
N ASN A 113 -18.54 -0.07 3.79
CA ASN A 113 -17.26 -0.71 3.49
C ASN A 113 -17.40 -2.14 2.94
N PHE A 114 -18.39 -2.37 2.07
CA PHE A 114 -18.69 -3.69 1.48
C PHE A 114 -18.78 -4.82 2.52
N ALA A 115 -17.90 -5.82 2.45
CA ALA A 115 -17.83 -6.94 3.37
C ALA A 115 -17.23 -6.60 4.75
N ASN A 116 -16.79 -5.36 4.97
CA ASN A 116 -15.95 -4.96 6.10
C ASN A 116 -14.69 -5.84 6.22
N ALA A 117 -14.11 -6.21 5.08
CA ALA A 117 -12.99 -7.13 5.01
C ALA A 117 -11.66 -6.45 5.34
N ARG A 118 -11.00 -6.89 6.40
CA ARG A 118 -9.62 -6.51 6.76
C ARG A 118 -8.63 -7.37 5.98
N TRP A 119 -8.69 -7.22 4.66
CA TRP A 119 -7.95 -8.05 3.71
C TRP A 119 -6.45 -7.72 3.74
N ALA A 120 -5.62 -8.76 3.80
CA ALA A 120 -4.20 -8.63 4.10
C ALA A 120 -3.42 -7.89 3.01
N ARG A 121 -3.53 -8.30 1.73
CA ARG A 121 -2.75 -7.65 0.67
C ARG A 121 -3.18 -6.19 0.48
N GLY A 122 -4.48 -5.93 0.60
CA GLY A 122 -5.03 -4.59 0.67
C GLY A 122 -4.39 -3.72 1.76
N ASN A 123 -4.42 -4.22 3.00
CA ASN A 123 -3.75 -3.58 4.14
C ASN A 123 -2.25 -3.35 3.90
N SER A 124 -1.58 -4.28 3.23
CA SER A 124 -0.14 -4.19 2.97
C SER A 124 0.23 -3.02 2.07
N TRP A 125 -0.66 -2.57 1.18
CA TRP A 125 -0.41 -1.38 0.37
C TRP A 125 -0.29 -0.12 1.21
N LEU A 126 -1.06 0.01 2.28
CA LEU A 126 -0.97 1.14 3.22
C LEU A 126 0.34 1.08 4.01
N THR A 127 0.72 -0.12 4.45
CA THR A 127 1.97 -0.34 5.17
C THR A 127 3.18 -0.02 4.30
N ILE A 128 3.11 -0.28 2.98
CA ILE A 128 4.13 0.10 2.00
C ILE A 128 4.13 1.62 1.76
N VAL A 129 2.98 2.19 1.42
CA VAL A 129 2.92 3.53 0.81
C VAL A 129 3.07 4.66 1.83
N ILE A 130 2.61 4.50 3.07
CA ILE A 130 2.68 5.57 4.08
C ILE A 130 4.14 5.94 4.41
N PRO A 131 5.06 4.99 4.71
CA PRO A 131 6.48 5.30 4.90
C PRO A 131 7.12 5.95 3.67
N ASP A 132 6.77 5.49 2.46
CA ASP A 132 7.28 6.03 1.19
C ASP A 132 6.84 7.47 0.97
N PHE A 133 5.57 7.76 1.23
CA PHE A 133 5.00 9.09 1.10
C PHE A 133 5.58 10.06 2.14
N LEU A 134 5.72 9.63 3.40
CA LEU A 134 6.37 10.43 4.45
C LEU A 134 7.82 10.77 4.08
N GLU A 135 8.59 9.79 3.60
CA GLU A 135 9.96 10.03 3.13
C GLU A 135 10.01 10.96 1.90
N LEU A 136 9.05 10.80 0.98
CA LEU A 136 8.98 11.63 -0.21
C LEU A 136 8.69 13.09 0.12
N LEU A 137 7.74 13.38 1.03
CA LEU A 137 7.38 14.75 1.35
C LEU A 137 8.45 15.46 2.19
N ASP A 138 9.16 14.73 3.05
CA ASP A 138 10.22 15.26 3.91
C ASP A 138 9.74 16.45 4.77
N LEU A 139 8.54 16.29 5.34
CA LEU A 139 7.93 17.30 6.20
C LEU A 139 8.61 17.33 7.58
N PRO A 140 8.66 18.49 8.26
CA PRO A 140 9.14 18.57 9.64
C PRO A 140 8.38 17.63 10.57
N GLU A 141 9.07 17.03 11.56
CA GLU A 141 8.47 16.06 12.49
C GLU A 141 7.25 16.61 13.26
N ASN A 142 7.23 17.93 13.51
CA ASN A 142 6.13 18.62 14.19
C ASN A 142 4.95 18.99 13.27
N ASN A 143 5.07 18.77 11.95
CA ASN A 143 3.99 18.99 10.99
C ASN A 143 2.80 18.07 11.31
N ALA A 144 1.58 18.62 11.27
CA ALA A 144 0.37 17.90 11.67
C ALA A 144 0.08 16.68 10.77
N VAL A 145 0.26 16.81 9.46
CA VAL A 145 0.05 15.71 8.49
C VAL A 145 1.07 14.61 8.74
N HIS A 146 2.35 14.97 8.90
CA HIS A 146 3.41 14.01 9.23
C HIS A 146 3.05 13.21 10.49
N ARG A 147 2.74 13.91 11.58
CA ARG A 147 2.38 13.28 12.86
C ARG A 147 1.15 12.38 12.75
N TYR A 148 0.13 12.82 12.03
CA TYR A 148 -1.10 12.06 11.85
C TYR A 148 -0.85 10.77 11.06
N LEU A 149 -0.15 10.85 9.93
CA LEU A 149 0.16 9.66 9.12
C LEU A 149 1.10 8.69 9.83
N VAL A 150 2.05 9.19 10.62
CA VAL A 150 2.88 8.34 11.51
C VAL A 150 2.02 7.62 12.55
N GLN A 151 1.05 8.31 13.15
CA GLN A 151 0.11 7.69 14.10
C GLN A 151 -0.75 6.60 13.44
N VAL A 152 -1.27 6.88 12.25
CA VAL A 152 -2.05 5.92 11.44
C VAL A 152 -1.22 4.67 11.13
N LEU A 153 0.01 4.86 10.64
CA LEU A 153 0.94 3.77 10.36
C LEU A 153 1.26 2.95 11.62
N ASN A 154 1.56 3.62 12.73
CA ASN A 154 1.87 2.94 13.98
C ASN A 154 0.69 2.13 14.52
N ALA A 155 -0.55 2.63 14.38
CA ALA A 155 -1.75 1.88 14.77
C ALA A 155 -1.92 0.61 13.93
N GLN A 156 -1.72 0.68 12.62
CA GLN A 156 -1.77 -0.49 11.74
C GLN A 156 -0.67 -1.51 12.08
N ILE A 157 0.58 -1.06 12.24
CA ILE A 157 1.70 -1.94 12.59
C ILE A 157 1.48 -2.60 13.96
N ALA A 158 0.94 -1.86 14.94
CA ALA A 158 0.58 -2.42 16.25
C ALA A 158 -0.50 -3.51 16.15
N ALA A 159 -1.48 -3.35 15.25
CA ALA A 159 -2.51 -4.35 14.99
C ALA A 159 -1.93 -5.58 14.30
N LEU A 160 -1.12 -5.38 13.25
CA LEU A 160 -0.43 -6.45 12.53
C LEU A 160 0.46 -7.29 13.46
N ALA A 161 1.20 -6.65 14.37
CA ALA A 161 2.04 -7.35 15.35
C ALA A 161 1.24 -8.32 16.24
N LYS A 162 -0.05 -8.04 16.51
CA LYS A 162 -0.92 -8.89 17.35
C LYS A 162 -1.49 -10.09 16.59
N CYS A 163 -1.64 -10.01 15.27
CA CYS A 163 -2.23 -11.06 14.44
C CYS A 163 -1.25 -11.77 13.50
N GLN A 164 0.07 -11.59 13.72
CA GLN A 164 1.09 -12.33 12.98
C GLN A 164 1.12 -13.80 13.41
N ASP A 165 0.99 -14.71 12.45
CA ASP A 165 1.06 -16.15 12.68
C ASP A 165 2.46 -16.60 13.16
N GLU A 166 2.55 -17.76 13.79
CA GLU A 166 3.82 -18.36 14.25
C GLU A 166 4.86 -18.53 13.13
N SER A 167 4.42 -18.81 11.90
CA SER A 167 5.29 -18.88 10.71
C SER A 167 5.92 -17.53 10.33
N GLY A 168 5.36 -16.42 10.82
CA GLY A 168 5.72 -15.06 10.41
C GLY A 168 4.87 -14.48 9.29
N LEU A 169 4.02 -15.28 8.65
CA LEU A 169 3.03 -14.81 7.68
C LEU A 169 1.81 -14.20 8.38
N TRP A 170 0.93 -13.59 7.60
CA TRP A 170 -0.40 -13.17 8.01
C TRP A 170 -1.49 -13.95 7.26
N HIS A 171 -2.63 -14.11 7.92
CA HIS A 171 -3.86 -14.62 7.35
C HIS A 171 -4.44 -13.64 6.33
N THR A 172 -5.04 -14.15 5.24
CA THR A 172 -5.62 -13.32 4.16
C THR A 172 -6.72 -12.38 4.65
N LEU A 173 -7.48 -12.79 5.67
CA LEU A 173 -8.30 -11.92 6.50
C LEU A 173 -7.60 -11.80 7.84
N LEU A 174 -7.12 -10.60 8.16
CA LEU A 174 -6.18 -10.36 9.26
C LEU A 174 -6.76 -10.68 10.65
N ASP A 175 -8.08 -10.63 10.77
CA ASP A 175 -8.86 -10.91 11.98
C ASP A 175 -9.54 -12.30 11.95
N ASP A 176 -9.21 -13.14 10.98
CA ASP A 176 -9.71 -14.51 10.85
C ASP A 176 -8.56 -15.53 10.78
N PRO A 177 -8.17 -16.13 11.92
CA PRO A 177 -7.09 -17.12 11.96
C PRO A 177 -7.45 -18.45 11.28
N GLN A 178 -8.70 -18.65 10.84
CA GLN A 178 -9.08 -19.82 10.04
C GLN A 178 -8.88 -19.60 8.54
N SER A 179 -8.70 -18.35 8.09
CA SER A 179 -8.39 -18.05 6.70
C SER A 179 -6.95 -18.45 6.35
N TYR A 180 -6.62 -18.65 5.08
CA TYR A 180 -5.28 -19.14 4.71
C TYR A 180 -4.20 -18.07 4.92
N LEU A 181 -2.95 -18.50 5.19
CA LEU A 181 -1.78 -17.63 5.22
C LEU A 181 -1.40 -17.16 3.81
N GLU A 182 -1.10 -15.87 3.66
CA GLU A 182 -0.88 -15.22 2.37
C GLU A 182 0.48 -14.51 2.32
N ALA A 183 1.34 -14.95 1.40
CA ALA A 183 2.74 -14.55 1.38
C ALA A 183 2.97 -13.17 0.75
N SER A 184 2.18 -12.76 -0.25
CA SER A 184 2.40 -11.47 -0.91
C SER A 184 2.12 -10.29 0.03
N ALA A 185 1.00 -10.34 0.77
CA ALA A 185 0.68 -9.40 1.84
C ALA A 185 1.78 -9.36 2.90
N THR A 186 2.25 -10.53 3.33
CA THR A 186 3.35 -10.65 4.29
C THR A 186 4.61 -9.93 3.81
N ALA A 187 4.95 -10.04 2.51
CA ALA A 187 6.08 -9.34 1.94
C ALA A 187 5.87 -7.82 1.96
N GLY A 188 4.67 -7.34 1.66
CA GLY A 188 4.32 -5.92 1.75
C GLY A 188 4.42 -5.38 3.18
N PHE A 189 3.89 -6.11 4.16
CA PHE A 189 4.03 -5.76 5.58
C PHE A 189 5.50 -5.72 6.00
N ALA A 190 6.29 -6.73 5.60
CA ALA A 190 7.72 -6.76 5.90
C ALA A 190 8.44 -5.52 5.36
N TYR A 191 8.24 -5.16 4.08
CA TYR A 191 8.82 -3.94 3.50
C TYR A 191 8.45 -2.70 4.32
N GLY A 192 7.15 -2.49 4.54
CA GLY A 192 6.65 -1.29 5.18
C GLY A 192 7.11 -1.13 6.62
N ILE A 193 7.10 -2.22 7.41
CA ILE A 193 7.58 -2.21 8.79
C ILE A 193 9.09 -1.98 8.84
N LEU A 194 9.89 -2.67 8.00
CA LEU A 194 11.33 -2.45 7.94
C LEU A 194 11.65 -0.98 7.64
N LYS A 195 10.99 -0.41 6.64
CA LYS A 195 11.19 0.98 6.25
C LYS A 195 10.76 1.95 7.34
N ALA A 196 9.60 1.74 7.95
CA ALA A 196 9.10 2.56 9.05
C ALA A 196 10.06 2.58 10.25
N VAL A 197 10.65 1.43 10.59
CA VAL A 197 11.66 1.31 11.64
C VAL A 197 12.95 2.02 11.24
N ARG A 198 13.47 1.78 10.02
CA ARG A 198 14.71 2.42 9.53
C ARG A 198 14.59 3.95 9.52
N LYS A 199 13.43 4.46 9.11
CA LYS A 199 13.13 5.89 9.09
C LYS A 199 12.74 6.46 10.44
N ARG A 200 12.69 5.63 11.49
CA ARG A 200 12.32 6.00 12.87
C ARG A 200 10.92 6.60 13.00
N TYR A 201 10.02 6.23 12.10
CA TYR A 201 8.60 6.59 12.21
C TYR A 201 7.90 5.79 13.30
N VAL A 202 8.35 4.55 13.54
CA VAL A 202 7.83 3.66 14.59
C VAL A 202 8.95 3.11 15.46
N GLY A 203 8.57 2.53 16.60
CA GLY A 203 9.50 1.99 17.60
C GLY A 203 10.33 0.81 17.08
N GLN A 204 11.52 0.64 17.65
CA GLN A 204 12.48 -0.41 17.25
C GLN A 204 11.98 -1.82 17.59
N GLU A 205 11.05 -1.96 18.53
CA GLU A 205 10.40 -3.21 18.92
C GLU A 205 9.77 -3.95 17.72
N TYR A 206 9.31 -3.22 16.70
CA TYR A 206 8.72 -3.81 15.49
C TYR A 206 9.74 -4.46 14.55
N THR A 207 11.05 -4.33 14.83
CA THR A 207 12.10 -5.04 14.09
C THR A 207 11.89 -6.55 14.17
N LEU A 208 11.48 -7.06 15.33
CA LEU A 208 11.25 -8.51 15.52
C LEU A 208 10.08 -9.01 14.68
N VAL A 209 9.02 -8.21 14.53
CA VAL A 209 7.86 -8.51 13.69
C VAL A 209 8.28 -8.61 12.23
N ALA A 210 9.05 -7.63 11.75
CA ALA A 210 9.58 -7.62 10.40
C ALA A 210 10.58 -8.76 10.12
N GLU A 211 11.49 -9.05 11.06
CA GLU A 211 12.44 -10.17 10.91
C GLU A 211 11.74 -11.52 10.83
N LYS A 212 10.69 -11.74 11.64
CA LYS A 212 9.87 -12.94 11.59
C LYS A 212 9.19 -13.07 10.22
N ALA A 213 8.64 -11.97 9.70
CA ALA A 213 8.04 -11.92 8.37
C ALA A 213 9.06 -12.26 7.27
N ILE A 214 10.26 -11.66 7.31
CA ILE A 214 11.33 -11.94 6.34
C ILE A 214 11.75 -13.41 6.34
N ARG A 215 11.88 -14.03 7.52
CA ARG A 215 12.15 -15.47 7.61
C ARG A 215 11.04 -16.29 6.95
N GLY A 216 9.79 -15.94 7.23
CA GLY A 216 8.62 -16.54 6.58
C GLY A 216 8.66 -16.39 5.06
N ILE A 217 8.96 -15.20 4.54
CA ILE A 217 9.08 -14.96 3.09
C ILE A 217 10.18 -15.82 2.47
N VAL A 218 11.39 -15.82 3.04
CA VAL A 218 12.51 -16.61 2.50
C VAL A 218 12.19 -18.11 2.48
N GLN A 219 11.47 -18.62 3.48
CA GLN A 219 11.03 -20.02 3.52
C GLN A 219 10.02 -20.38 2.43
N HIS A 220 9.28 -19.40 1.90
CA HIS A 220 8.24 -19.60 0.89
C HIS A 220 8.69 -19.19 -0.52
N ILE A 221 9.96 -18.88 -0.74
CA ILE A 221 10.52 -18.69 -2.08
C ILE A 221 11.05 -20.05 -2.58
N SER A 222 10.53 -20.52 -3.71
CA SER A 222 10.96 -21.78 -4.34
C SER A 222 12.38 -21.65 -4.93
N PRO A 223 13.05 -22.78 -5.24
CA PRO A 223 14.34 -22.75 -5.94
C PRO A 223 14.33 -22.00 -7.29
N GLU A 224 13.17 -21.94 -7.95
CA GLU A 224 12.94 -21.22 -9.20
C GLU A 224 12.69 -19.72 -9.00
N GLY A 225 12.61 -19.25 -7.75
CA GLY A 225 12.34 -17.87 -7.39
C GLY A 225 10.85 -17.51 -7.31
N GLU A 226 9.95 -18.50 -7.32
CA GLU A 226 8.52 -18.26 -7.12
C GLU A 226 8.21 -18.01 -5.63
N LEU A 227 7.41 -16.98 -5.34
CA LEU A 227 6.86 -16.77 -4.00
C LEU A 227 5.56 -17.58 -3.89
N LEU A 228 5.67 -18.71 -3.20
CA LEU A 228 4.58 -19.63 -2.92
C LEU A 228 3.55 -19.00 -1.97
N HIS A 229 2.38 -19.63 -1.81
CA HIS A 229 1.30 -19.14 -0.92
C HIS A 229 0.81 -17.72 -1.25
N THR A 230 0.96 -17.31 -2.51
CA THR A 230 0.40 -16.06 -3.03
C THR A 230 -1.04 -16.28 -3.48
N SER A 231 -1.96 -15.40 -3.11
CA SER A 231 -3.35 -15.45 -3.59
C SER A 231 -3.52 -14.76 -4.95
N PHE A 232 -4.50 -15.22 -5.75
CA PHE A 232 -4.83 -14.68 -7.08
C PHE A 232 -5.38 -13.26 -7.03
N GLY A 233 -5.57 -12.64 -8.22
CA GLY A 233 -6.14 -11.30 -8.34
C GLY A 233 -7.47 -11.21 -7.61
N THR A 234 -7.63 -10.19 -6.76
CA THR A 234 -8.75 -10.06 -5.82
C THR A 234 -9.38 -8.69 -6.01
N GLY A 235 -10.61 -8.64 -6.51
CA GLY A 235 -11.43 -7.42 -6.57
C GLY A 235 -12.23 -7.20 -5.28
N MET A 236 -13.20 -6.30 -5.32
CA MET A 236 -14.04 -6.00 -4.16
C MET A 236 -15.01 -7.14 -3.84
N GLY A 237 -14.89 -7.73 -2.65
CA GLY A 237 -15.80 -8.77 -2.16
C GLY A 237 -16.98 -8.21 -1.37
N HIS A 238 -18.17 -8.79 -1.57
CA HIS A 238 -19.41 -8.44 -0.85
C HIS A 238 -19.68 -9.29 0.41
N ASN A 239 -18.85 -10.31 0.66
CA ASN A 239 -18.85 -11.10 1.90
C ASN A 239 -17.43 -11.60 2.20
N LEU A 240 -17.20 -12.09 3.42
CA LEU A 240 -15.88 -12.57 3.83
C LEU A 240 -15.48 -13.89 3.17
N ASP A 241 -16.45 -14.73 2.80
CA ASP A 241 -16.17 -16.02 2.11
C ASP A 241 -15.54 -15.82 0.74
N PHE A 242 -15.84 -14.71 0.05
CA PHE A 242 -15.15 -14.31 -1.16
C PHE A 242 -13.63 -14.30 -0.96
N TYR A 243 -13.15 -13.63 0.08
CA TYR A 243 -11.71 -13.51 0.38
C TYR A 243 -11.10 -14.84 0.84
N ARG A 244 -11.85 -15.62 1.64
CA ARG A 244 -11.42 -16.95 2.11
C ARG A 244 -11.18 -17.94 0.97
N ASN A 245 -11.94 -17.80 -0.12
CA ASN A 245 -11.96 -18.78 -1.21
C ASN A 245 -11.13 -18.37 -2.43
N ILE A 246 -10.38 -17.25 -2.38
CA ILE A 246 -9.49 -16.86 -3.47
C ILE A 246 -8.43 -17.96 -3.70
N PRO A 247 -8.25 -18.44 -4.94
CA PRO A 247 -7.23 -19.43 -5.26
C PRO A 247 -5.82 -18.93 -4.94
N ARG A 248 -4.92 -19.87 -4.63
CA ARG A 248 -3.50 -19.59 -4.45
C ARG A 248 -2.74 -20.06 -5.68
N THR A 249 -1.97 -19.16 -6.28
CA THR A 249 -1.19 -19.42 -7.49
C THR A 249 -0.06 -18.39 -7.59
N SER A 250 1.00 -18.73 -8.32
CA SER A 250 2.06 -17.80 -8.69
C SER A 250 1.47 -16.56 -9.36
N MET A 251 1.90 -15.37 -8.92
CA MET A 251 1.43 -14.09 -9.45
C MET A 251 2.56 -13.06 -9.48
N PRO A 252 2.63 -12.19 -10.52
CA PRO A 252 3.72 -11.23 -10.68
C PRO A 252 3.95 -10.33 -9.46
N TYR A 253 2.87 -9.90 -8.78
CA TYR A 253 2.99 -9.07 -7.58
C TYR A 253 3.60 -9.82 -6.40
N GLY A 254 3.48 -11.16 -6.32
CA GLY A 254 4.15 -11.95 -5.29
C GLY A 254 5.67 -11.79 -5.39
N GLN A 255 6.22 -11.96 -6.60
CA GLN A 255 7.65 -11.76 -6.85
C GLN A 255 8.06 -10.29 -6.67
N ALA A 256 7.25 -9.35 -7.14
CA ALA A 256 7.53 -7.93 -6.98
C ALA A 256 7.61 -7.51 -5.50
N MET A 257 6.67 -7.96 -4.67
CA MET A 257 6.64 -7.64 -3.24
C MET A 257 7.78 -8.34 -2.48
N ALA A 258 8.14 -9.58 -2.86
CA ALA A 258 9.34 -10.25 -2.32
C ALA A 258 10.62 -9.46 -2.65
N MET A 259 10.79 -8.98 -3.90
CA MET A 259 11.94 -8.15 -4.27
C MET A 259 11.99 -6.85 -3.45
N LEU A 260 10.84 -6.19 -3.25
CA LEU A 260 10.76 -4.98 -2.43
C LEU A 260 11.22 -5.23 -0.99
N CYS A 261 10.65 -6.23 -0.32
CA CYS A 261 10.94 -6.46 1.10
C CYS A 261 12.36 -6.96 1.35
N LEU A 262 12.88 -7.83 0.48
CA LEU A 262 14.25 -8.33 0.60
C LEU A 262 15.28 -7.22 0.30
N THR A 263 14.99 -6.33 -0.65
CA THR A 263 15.85 -5.17 -0.95
C THR A 263 15.89 -4.20 0.23
N GLU A 264 14.76 -3.95 0.88
CA GLU A 264 14.72 -3.15 2.10
C GLU A 264 15.44 -3.87 3.26
N TYR A 265 15.31 -5.18 3.38
CA TYR A 265 16.01 -5.97 4.42
C TYR A 265 17.53 -5.93 4.28
N LEU A 266 18.07 -5.87 3.05
CA LEU A 266 19.51 -5.69 2.81
C LEU A 266 20.08 -4.43 3.46
N ARG A 267 19.26 -3.39 3.73
CA ARG A 267 19.70 -2.17 4.42
C ARG A 267 20.17 -2.41 5.85
N LYS A 268 19.88 -3.57 6.45
CA LYS A 268 20.36 -3.94 7.80
C LYS A 268 21.80 -4.43 7.85
N TYR A 269 22.43 -4.66 6.69
CA TYR A 269 23.79 -5.19 6.59
C TYR A 269 24.84 -4.10 6.31
N PHE A 270 24.45 -2.83 6.37
CA PHE A 270 25.29 -1.64 6.22
C PHE A 270 25.10 -0.71 7.42
#